data_AF-N0A3H1-F1
#
_entry.id   AF-N0A3H1-F1
#
_cell.length_a   1.000
_cell.length_b   1.000
_cell.length_c   1.000
_cell.angle_alpha   90.00
_cell.angle_beta   90.00
_cell.angle_gamma   90.00
#
_symmetry.space_group_name_H-M   'P 1'
#
loop_
_entity.id
_entity.type
_entity.pdbx_description
1 polymer ?
#
loop_
_entity_poly.entity_id
_entity_poly.type
_entity_poly.pdbx_seq_one_letter_code
_entity_poly.pdbx_strand_id
1 'polypeptide(L)'
;ILHRIDVGVVIDLEPARTEDPALSIAGAVQSQKLAVRAISHLQSLPGGDIKLLCDAVVERVRELTGYDRVMVYKFHEDEHGEVVAESKRSDLEPYIGLHYPSTDIPQASRFLFKQNRVRMIVDCHATPVRVIQDESLMQPLCLVGSTLRAPHGCHAQYMANMGSIASLTLAVIINGNDEDGVGGRNSMRLWGLVVGHHTSVRCVPFPLRYACEFLMQAVGLQLNMELQLASQLAEKRVLKTQTLLCDMLLRDSPTGIVTQSPSIMDLVKCDGAALYHQGRYSSLGVTPTEAQIKDIVNWLLAFHGDSTGLSTDSLGDAGYPGAATLGDAVCGMAVAYITSRDFLFWFRSHTAKEIKWGGAKHHPQDKDDGLKMHPRYSFKASLEVVKSRSLPWEN
;
A
#
# COMPACT_ATOMS: atom_id res chain seq x y z
N ILE A 1 12.81 6.76 29.92
CA ILE A 1 13.11 5.95 28.70
C ILE A 1 14.50 6.35 28.22
N LEU A 2 15.39 5.40 27.95
CA LEU A 2 16.81 5.67 27.69
C LEU A 2 17.20 5.16 26.30
N HIS A 3 17.96 5.95 25.54
CA HIS A 3 18.60 5.49 24.31
C HIS A 3 19.94 6.20 24.09
N ARG A 4 20.84 5.54 23.34
CA ARG A 4 22.15 6.11 22.98
C ARG A 4 22.06 6.91 21.69
N ILE A 5 22.83 8.00 21.63
CA ILE A 5 23.09 8.80 20.44
C ILE A 5 24.61 8.92 20.24
N ASP A 6 25.03 9.53 19.14
CA ASP A 6 26.43 9.76 18.79
C ASP A 6 27.23 10.47 19.89
N VAL A 7 26.63 11.46 20.55
CA VAL A 7 27.29 12.27 21.58
C VAL A 7 27.01 11.84 23.03
N GLY A 8 26.23 10.78 23.25
CA GLY A 8 25.92 10.32 24.61
C GLY A 8 24.61 9.53 24.77
N VAL A 9 23.87 9.82 25.84
CA VAL A 9 22.61 9.15 26.20
C VAL A 9 21.50 10.19 26.34
N VAL A 10 20.36 9.93 25.70
CA VAL A 10 19.14 10.72 25.87
C VAL A 10 18.24 10.03 26.89
N ILE A 11 17.70 10.84 27.81
CA ILE A 11 16.80 10.40 28.88
C ILE A 11 15.46 11.11 28.71
N ASP A 12 14.44 10.40 28.21
CA ASP A 12 13.08 10.93 28.18
C ASP A 12 12.37 10.62 29.51
N LEU A 13 11.82 11.64 30.15
CA LEU A 13 11.10 11.54 31.40
C LEU A 13 9.63 11.88 31.18
N GLU A 14 8.77 10.87 31.32
CA GLU A 14 7.32 11.03 31.21
C GLU A 14 6.69 11.01 32.60
N PRO A 15 5.78 11.95 32.92
CA PRO A 15 5.12 11.95 34.21
C PRO A 15 4.21 10.73 34.35
N ALA A 16 4.38 9.97 35.44
CA ALA A 16 3.45 8.93 35.80
C ALA A 16 2.18 9.58 36.39
N ARG A 17 1.02 9.37 35.76
CA ARG A 17 -0.27 9.72 36.37
C ARG A 17 -0.56 8.71 37.48
N THR A 18 -0.71 9.17 38.71
CA THR A 18 -1.00 8.34 39.90
C THR A 18 -2.29 7.52 39.77
N GLU A 19 -3.22 7.96 38.94
CA GLU A 19 -4.52 7.30 38.70
C GLU A 19 -4.53 6.35 37.50
N ASP A 20 -3.46 6.31 36.70
CA ASP A 20 -3.41 5.45 35.51
C ASP A 20 -2.93 4.04 35.91
N PRO A 21 -3.81 3.02 35.87
CA PRO A 21 -3.46 1.68 36.31
C PRO A 21 -2.25 1.15 35.54
N ALA A 22 -2.10 1.51 34.26
CA ALA A 22 -1.06 1.02 33.35
C ALA A 22 0.37 1.43 33.75
N LEU A 23 0.53 2.45 34.60
CA LEU A 23 1.82 2.90 35.12
C LEU A 23 2.24 2.22 36.43
N SER A 24 1.32 1.51 37.10
CA SER A 24 1.69 0.60 38.19
C SER A 24 2.35 -0.67 37.64
N ILE A 25 3.18 -1.36 38.44
CA ILE A 25 3.73 -2.68 38.07
C ILE A 25 2.59 -3.63 37.65
N ALA A 26 1.45 -3.57 38.37
CA ALA A 26 0.28 -4.38 38.07
C ALA A 26 -0.32 -4.06 36.69
N GLY A 27 -0.42 -2.78 36.30
CA GLY A 27 -0.97 -2.41 35.00
C GLY A 27 0.02 -2.49 33.83
N ALA A 28 1.32 -2.38 34.07
CA ALA A 28 2.33 -2.72 33.07
C ALA A 28 2.24 -4.23 32.71
N VAL A 29 2.15 -5.09 33.73
CA VAL A 29 1.91 -6.53 33.56
C VAL A 29 0.56 -6.78 32.87
N GLN A 30 -0.48 -6.03 33.23
CA GLN A 30 -1.80 -6.15 32.58
C GLN A 30 -1.74 -5.77 31.09
N SER A 31 -1.04 -4.68 30.75
CA SER A 31 -0.85 -4.23 29.37
C SER A 31 -0.13 -5.28 28.54
N GLN A 32 0.91 -5.90 29.09
CA GLN A 32 1.61 -7.02 28.45
C GLN A 32 0.70 -8.24 28.28
N LYS A 33 -0.09 -8.61 29.30
CA LYS A 33 -1.06 -9.71 29.19
C LYS A 33 -2.11 -9.46 28.10
N LEU A 34 -2.60 -8.23 27.99
CA LEU A 34 -3.56 -7.87 26.94
C LEU A 34 -2.91 -7.96 25.55
N ALA A 35 -1.67 -7.50 25.40
CA ALA A 35 -0.94 -7.66 24.14
C ALA A 35 -0.68 -9.13 23.79
N VAL A 36 -0.29 -9.98 24.75
CA VAL A 36 -0.12 -11.42 24.53
C VAL A 36 -1.43 -12.08 24.10
N ARG A 37 -2.56 -11.72 24.73
CA ARG A 37 -3.88 -12.20 24.31
C ARG A 37 -4.23 -11.74 22.89
N ALA A 38 -3.95 -10.49 22.56
CA ALA A 38 -4.16 -9.96 21.22
C ALA A 38 -3.30 -10.71 20.19
N ILE A 39 -2.02 -10.95 20.48
CA ILE A 39 -1.12 -11.73 19.62
C ILE A 39 -1.63 -13.15 19.42
N SER A 40 -1.99 -13.85 20.50
CA SER A 40 -2.51 -15.21 20.43
C SER A 40 -3.80 -15.29 19.61
N HIS A 41 -4.66 -14.27 19.72
CA HIS A 41 -5.87 -14.18 18.91
C HIS A 41 -5.54 -13.98 17.43
N LEU A 42 -4.64 -13.05 17.09
CA LEU A 42 -4.23 -12.81 15.70
C LEU A 42 -3.58 -14.05 15.07
N GLN A 43 -2.76 -14.78 15.83
CA GLN A 43 -2.13 -16.03 15.39
C GLN A 43 -3.12 -17.20 15.24
N SER A 44 -4.30 -17.11 15.89
CA SER A 44 -5.36 -18.11 15.76
C SER A 44 -6.30 -17.87 14.57
N LEU A 45 -6.16 -16.72 13.88
CA LEU A 45 -6.96 -16.44 12.70
C LEU A 45 -6.60 -17.40 11.57
N PRO A 46 -7.59 -17.84 10.76
CA PRO A 46 -7.30 -18.62 9.57
C PRO A 46 -6.46 -17.77 8.61
N GLY A 47 -5.45 -18.41 8.01
CA GLY A 47 -4.65 -17.75 6.98
C GLY A 47 -5.40 -17.59 5.66
N GLY A 48 -4.84 -16.80 4.75
CA GLY A 48 -5.39 -16.50 3.42
C GLY A 48 -6.27 -15.25 3.37
N ASP A 49 -6.39 -14.49 4.46
CA ASP A 49 -7.22 -13.29 4.53
C ASP A 49 -6.53 -12.13 5.27
N ILE A 50 -5.79 -11.31 4.51
CA ILE A 50 -5.12 -10.10 5.01
C ILE A 50 -6.14 -9.08 5.54
N LYS A 51 -7.35 -9.03 4.97
CA LYS A 51 -8.39 -8.09 5.40
C LYS A 51 -8.84 -8.44 6.82
N LEU A 52 -9.12 -9.72 7.09
CA LEU A 52 -9.47 -10.20 8.43
C LEU A 52 -8.37 -9.89 9.45
N LEU A 53 -7.10 -10.10 9.08
CA LEU A 53 -5.96 -9.73 9.94
C LEU A 53 -5.96 -8.23 10.26
N CYS A 54 -6.13 -7.37 9.25
CA CYS A 54 -6.14 -5.91 9.44
C CYS A 54 -7.33 -5.44 10.31
N ASP A 55 -8.52 -6.01 10.09
CA ASP A 55 -9.73 -5.71 10.86
C ASP A 55 -9.54 -6.09 12.35
N ALA A 56 -9.00 -7.28 12.63
CA ALA A 56 -8.69 -7.69 14.00
C ALA A 56 -7.61 -6.79 14.66
N VAL A 57 -6.62 -6.33 13.91
CA VAL A 57 -5.57 -5.43 14.42
C VAL A 57 -6.14 -4.09 14.88
N VAL A 58 -6.99 -3.44 14.07
CA VAL A 58 -7.56 -2.14 14.43
C VAL A 58 -8.46 -2.23 15.67
N GLU A 59 -9.22 -3.33 15.80
CA GLU A 59 -10.04 -3.59 16.99
C GLU A 59 -9.19 -3.73 18.24
N ARG A 60 -8.17 -4.61 18.21
CA ARG A 60 -7.30 -4.85 19.38
C ARG A 60 -6.51 -3.63 19.79
N VAL A 61 -5.92 -2.90 18.82
CA VAL A 61 -5.18 -1.69 19.14
C VAL A 61 -6.11 -0.61 19.70
N ARG A 62 -7.36 -0.48 19.20
CA ARG A 62 -8.34 0.45 19.76
C ARG A 62 -8.76 0.07 21.18
N GLU A 63 -9.05 -1.20 21.44
CA GLU A 63 -9.38 -1.71 22.79
C GLU A 63 -8.23 -1.44 23.78
N LEU A 64 -6.99 -1.69 23.37
CA LEU A 64 -5.80 -1.49 24.19
C LEU A 64 -5.55 -0.02 24.51
N THR A 65 -5.66 0.85 23.50
CA THR A 65 -5.17 2.22 23.59
C THR A 65 -6.25 3.25 23.86
N GLY A 66 -7.52 2.92 23.62
CA GLY A 66 -8.68 3.79 23.81
C GLY A 66 -8.71 5.01 22.89
N TYR A 67 -7.99 4.99 21.77
CA TYR A 67 -8.09 6.02 20.74
C TYR A 67 -9.51 6.04 20.13
N ASP A 68 -9.96 7.20 19.63
CA ASP A 68 -11.32 7.31 19.10
C ASP A 68 -11.44 6.54 17.78
N ARG A 69 -10.38 6.60 16.96
CA ARG A 69 -10.22 5.90 15.69
C ARG A 69 -8.86 5.21 15.67
N VAL A 70 -8.83 3.98 15.18
CA VAL A 70 -7.60 3.27 14.82
C VAL A 70 -7.77 2.71 13.42
N MET A 71 -6.76 2.85 12.59
CA MET A 71 -6.80 2.45 11.19
C MET A 71 -5.50 1.79 10.74
N VAL A 72 -5.60 0.84 9.81
CA VAL A 72 -4.44 0.32 9.07
C VAL A 72 -4.32 1.12 7.79
N TYR A 73 -3.18 1.79 7.63
CA TYR A 73 -2.80 2.59 6.48
C TYR A 73 -1.72 1.84 5.69
N LYS A 74 -2.09 1.28 4.54
CA LYS A 74 -1.20 0.51 3.67
C LYS A 74 -0.53 1.44 2.67
N PHE A 75 0.79 1.29 2.45
CA PHE A 75 1.48 1.95 1.35
C PHE A 75 1.36 1.11 0.06
N HIS A 76 1.06 1.77 -1.05
CA HIS A 76 1.11 1.20 -2.40
C HIS A 76 2.50 1.36 -3.02
N GLU A 77 2.70 0.85 -4.23
CA GLU A 77 4.01 0.82 -4.90
C GLU A 77 4.58 2.21 -5.22
N ASP A 78 3.70 3.15 -5.57
CA ASP A 78 3.98 4.59 -5.75
C ASP A 78 4.02 5.37 -4.42
N GLU A 79 4.03 4.65 -3.29
CA GLU A 79 4.12 5.17 -1.91
C GLU A 79 2.96 6.06 -1.45
N HIS A 80 1.90 6.23 -2.26
CA HIS A 80 0.64 6.74 -1.73
C HIS A 80 0.06 5.70 -0.76
N GLY A 81 -0.86 6.10 0.12
CA GLY A 81 -1.44 5.12 1.03
C GLY A 81 -2.95 5.12 1.07
N GLU A 82 -3.46 4.03 1.60
CA GLU A 82 -4.89 3.70 1.64
C GLU A 82 -5.26 3.20 3.03
N VAL A 83 -6.40 3.65 3.54
CA VAL A 83 -6.98 3.08 4.76
C VAL A 83 -7.70 1.77 4.41
N VAL A 84 -7.10 0.62 4.75
CA VAL A 84 -7.60 -0.71 4.36
C VAL A 84 -8.42 -1.41 5.47
N ALA A 85 -8.30 -0.95 6.71
CA ALA A 85 -9.11 -1.37 7.85
C ALA A 85 -9.27 -0.22 8.83
N GLU A 86 -10.40 -0.18 9.54
CA GLU A 86 -10.73 0.91 10.46
C GLU A 86 -11.65 0.43 11.59
N SER A 87 -11.33 0.83 12.82
CA SER A 87 -12.21 0.76 13.98
C SER A 87 -12.34 2.16 14.58
N LYS A 88 -13.55 2.66 14.73
CA LYS A 88 -13.79 4.06 15.14
C LYS A 88 -14.98 4.20 16.09
N ARG A 89 -15.03 5.32 16.80
CA ARG A 89 -16.24 5.81 17.48
C ARG A 89 -17.34 6.04 16.43
N SER A 90 -18.57 5.71 16.77
CA SER A 90 -19.68 5.62 15.82
C SER A 90 -20.04 6.96 15.16
N ASP A 91 -19.90 8.07 15.89
CA ASP A 91 -20.19 9.44 15.48
C ASP A 91 -19.17 10.07 14.52
N LEU A 92 -17.98 9.46 14.36
CA LEU A 92 -16.95 10.00 13.48
C LEU A 92 -17.16 9.59 12.02
N GLU A 93 -16.85 10.45 11.06
CA GLU A 93 -16.87 10.10 9.63
C GLU A 93 -15.88 8.97 9.33
N PRO A 94 -16.22 7.95 8.53
CA PRO A 94 -15.31 6.85 8.22
C PRO A 94 -14.19 7.27 7.26
N TYR A 95 -12.97 6.76 7.47
CA TYR A 95 -11.84 6.95 6.55
C TYR A 95 -11.53 5.70 5.72
N ILE A 96 -12.20 4.57 6.00
CA ILE A 96 -12.03 3.32 5.25
C ILE A 96 -12.16 3.52 3.73
N GLY A 97 -11.20 2.99 2.97
CA GLY A 97 -11.11 3.09 1.52
C GLY A 97 -10.64 4.45 0.99
N LEU A 98 -10.29 5.41 1.85
CA LEU A 98 -9.70 6.67 1.41
C LEU A 98 -8.21 6.51 1.10
N HIS A 99 -7.82 7.05 -0.06
CA HIS A 99 -6.44 7.18 -0.50
C HIS A 99 -5.88 8.56 -0.16
N TYR A 100 -4.60 8.60 0.15
CA TYR A 100 -3.85 9.79 0.52
C TYR A 100 -2.54 9.85 -0.27
N PRO A 101 -2.16 11.02 -0.83
CA PRO A 101 -0.92 11.19 -1.58
C PRO A 101 0.32 10.83 -0.78
N SER A 102 1.36 10.35 -1.48
CA SER A 102 2.65 9.98 -0.88
C SER A 102 3.33 11.13 -0.13
N THR A 103 3.04 12.38 -0.50
CA THR A 103 3.57 13.60 0.11
C THR A 103 2.99 13.89 1.51
N ASP A 104 1.86 13.28 1.88
CA ASP A 104 1.27 13.47 3.23
C ASP A 104 2.15 12.81 4.32
N ILE A 105 2.91 11.77 3.96
CA ILE A 105 3.94 11.15 4.81
C ILE A 105 5.25 11.13 4.03
N PRO A 106 6.07 12.19 4.08
CA PRO A 106 7.28 12.32 3.27
C PRO A 106 8.25 11.14 3.41
N GLN A 107 9.08 10.91 2.39
CA GLN A 107 10.05 9.81 2.34
C GLN A 107 10.96 9.78 3.58
N ALA A 108 11.42 10.94 4.03
CA ALA A 108 12.22 11.06 5.26
C ALA A 108 11.46 10.55 6.50
N SER A 109 10.15 10.83 6.60
CA SER A 109 9.32 10.32 7.70
C SER A 109 9.10 8.82 7.60
N ARG A 110 8.87 8.28 6.38
CA ARG A 110 8.78 6.82 6.14
C ARG A 110 10.06 6.11 6.57
N PHE A 111 11.22 6.68 6.23
CA PHE A 111 12.52 6.14 6.68
C PHE A 111 12.67 6.16 8.20
N LEU A 112 12.28 7.26 8.86
CA LEU A 112 12.31 7.34 10.32
C LEU A 112 11.41 6.30 10.99
N PHE A 113 10.26 5.95 10.42
CA PHE A 113 9.39 4.89 10.96
C PHE A 113 10.01 3.48 10.86
N LYS A 114 10.96 3.26 9.95
CA LYS A 114 11.73 2.00 9.92
C LYS A 114 12.68 1.89 11.12
N GLN A 115 13.23 3.02 11.58
CA GLN A 115 14.16 3.08 12.72
C GLN A 115 13.42 3.18 14.06
N ASN A 116 12.43 4.08 14.14
CA ASN A 116 11.65 4.32 15.33
C ASN A 116 10.18 3.95 15.08
N ARG A 117 9.80 2.77 15.56
CA ARG A 117 8.58 2.06 15.17
C ARG A 117 7.32 2.57 15.86
N VAL A 118 7.46 3.40 16.89
CA VAL A 118 6.34 3.97 17.63
C VAL A 118 6.52 5.48 17.76
N ARG A 119 5.49 6.23 17.39
CA ARG A 119 5.46 7.69 17.56
C ARG A 119 4.15 8.11 18.19
N MET A 120 4.22 8.91 19.24
CA MET A 120 3.06 9.49 19.89
C MET A 120 3.14 11.02 19.82
N ILE A 121 2.01 11.65 19.52
CA ILE A 121 1.81 13.10 19.64
C ILE A 121 0.61 13.28 20.56
N VAL A 122 0.84 13.85 21.73
CA VAL A 122 -0.18 13.96 22.78
C VAL A 122 -1.19 15.07 22.48
N ASP A 123 -0.71 16.14 21.88
CA ASP A 123 -1.48 17.33 21.52
C ASP A 123 -0.78 18.05 20.37
N CYS A 124 -1.43 18.19 19.21
CA CYS A 124 -0.89 18.91 18.07
C CYS A 124 -0.88 20.44 18.25
N HIS A 125 -1.62 20.98 19.21
CA HIS A 125 -1.66 22.41 19.53
C HIS A 125 -0.64 22.81 20.60
N ALA A 126 0.03 21.85 21.23
CA ALA A 126 1.02 22.13 22.25
C ALA A 126 2.24 22.88 21.65
N THR A 127 2.63 23.97 22.30
CA THR A 127 3.81 24.75 21.92
C THR A 127 5.09 23.92 22.14
N PRO A 128 5.92 23.69 21.11
CA PRO A 128 7.18 22.97 21.27
C PRO A 128 8.14 23.68 22.22
N VAL A 129 8.83 22.91 23.07
CA VAL A 129 9.86 23.43 23.97
C VAL A 129 11.22 23.33 23.28
N ARG A 130 12.00 24.42 23.32
CA ARG A 130 13.35 24.45 22.73
C ARG A 130 14.33 23.65 23.58
N VAL A 131 15.14 22.83 22.91
CA VAL A 131 16.30 22.18 23.53
C VAL A 131 17.36 23.23 23.82
N ILE A 132 17.85 23.25 25.06
CA ILE A 132 19.01 24.05 25.45
C ILE A 132 20.25 23.19 25.19
N GLN A 133 21.12 23.66 24.30
CA GLN A 133 22.32 22.96 23.90
C GLN A 133 23.55 23.80 24.27
N ASP A 134 24.60 23.14 24.77
CA ASP A 134 25.89 23.78 25.03
C ASP A 134 26.59 24.16 23.72
N GLU A 135 27.23 25.33 23.68
CA GLU A 135 27.88 25.86 22.47
C GLU A 135 29.05 24.99 21.98
N SER A 136 29.63 24.14 22.84
CA SER A 136 30.69 23.20 22.45
C SER A 136 30.21 22.09 21.50
N LEU A 137 28.91 21.84 21.42
CA LEU A 137 28.33 20.85 20.52
C LEU A 137 28.19 21.44 19.12
N MET A 138 29.03 20.96 18.20
CA MET A 138 29.15 21.45 16.81
C MET A 138 27.89 21.28 15.94
N GLN A 139 26.96 20.39 16.34
CA GLN A 139 25.75 20.09 15.58
C GLN A 139 24.55 19.90 16.52
N PRO A 140 23.31 20.17 16.06
CA PRO A 140 22.11 19.89 16.83
C PRO A 140 22.01 18.41 17.23
N LEU A 141 21.51 18.14 18.44
CA LEU A 141 21.28 16.78 18.93
C LEU A 141 20.32 15.98 18.02
N CYS A 142 20.68 14.73 17.76
CA CYS A 142 19.79 13.80 17.06
C CYS A 142 18.68 13.31 17.99
N LEU A 143 17.45 13.78 17.78
CA LEU A 143 16.28 13.41 18.58
C LEU A 143 15.42 12.30 17.94
N VAL A 144 15.94 11.62 16.90
CA VAL A 144 15.18 10.59 16.17
C VAL A 144 14.62 9.52 17.11
N GLY A 145 15.41 9.08 18.09
CA GLY A 145 15.04 8.08 19.09
C GLY A 145 14.20 8.60 20.26
N SER A 146 14.05 9.92 20.43
CA SER A 146 13.29 10.48 21.55
C SER A 146 11.79 10.27 21.34
N THR A 147 11.16 9.73 22.37
CA THR A 147 9.71 9.51 22.48
C THR A 147 8.92 10.81 22.65
N LEU A 148 9.60 11.90 23.02
CA LEU A 148 9.04 13.23 23.27
C LEU A 148 9.32 14.23 22.14
N ARG A 149 9.93 13.77 21.04
CA ARG A 149 10.28 14.64 19.91
C ARG A 149 9.03 15.35 19.35
N ALA A 150 9.09 16.67 19.29
CA ALA A 150 8.02 17.50 18.75
C ALA A 150 7.72 17.17 17.27
N PRO A 151 6.46 17.24 16.83
CA PRO A 151 6.12 17.15 15.42
C PRO A 151 6.60 18.37 14.64
N HIS A 152 6.86 18.17 13.35
CA HIS A 152 7.08 19.29 12.44
C HIS A 152 5.79 20.12 12.33
N GLY A 153 5.89 21.45 12.23
CA GLY A 153 4.74 22.36 12.23
C GLY A 153 3.71 22.07 11.13
N CYS A 154 4.18 21.68 9.93
CA CYS A 154 3.29 21.23 8.85
C CYS A 154 2.41 20.04 9.26
N HIS A 155 2.98 19.04 9.96
CA HIS A 155 2.20 17.88 10.41
C HIS A 155 1.28 18.22 11.59
N ALA A 156 1.71 19.10 12.51
CA ALA A 156 0.86 19.59 13.59
C ALA A 156 -0.38 20.32 13.03
N GLN A 157 -0.20 21.17 12.02
CA GLN A 157 -1.30 21.84 11.34
C GLN A 157 -2.15 20.87 10.49
N TYR A 158 -1.55 19.85 9.87
CA TYR A 158 -2.29 18.78 9.20
C TYR A 158 -3.24 18.06 10.17
N MET A 159 -2.75 17.68 11.35
CA MET A 159 -3.52 17.04 12.42
C MET A 159 -4.68 17.94 12.88
N ALA A 160 -4.40 19.23 13.11
CA ALA A 160 -5.42 20.22 13.46
C ALA A 160 -6.52 20.33 12.38
N ASN A 161 -6.13 20.42 11.10
CA ASN A 161 -7.08 20.49 9.98
C ASN A 161 -7.93 19.21 9.85
N MET A 162 -7.38 18.05 10.21
CA MET A 162 -8.08 16.76 10.19
C MET A 162 -8.97 16.54 11.44
N GLY A 163 -8.78 17.33 12.49
CA GLY A 163 -9.46 17.15 13.78
C GLY A 163 -8.86 16.04 14.64
N SER A 164 -7.63 15.61 14.37
CA SER A 164 -6.90 14.62 15.17
C SER A 164 -5.96 15.30 16.18
N ILE A 165 -6.48 15.67 17.34
CA ILE A 165 -5.72 16.40 18.39
C ILE A 165 -4.53 15.57 18.90
N ALA A 166 -4.73 14.28 19.12
CA ALA A 166 -3.67 13.36 19.53
C ALA A 166 -3.53 12.21 18.52
N SER A 167 -2.32 11.67 18.40
CA SER A 167 -2.04 10.52 17.54
C SER A 167 -1.05 9.53 18.15
N LEU A 168 -1.25 8.25 17.81
CA LEU A 168 -0.29 7.17 18.02
C LEU A 168 -0.08 6.46 16.70
N THR A 169 1.15 6.38 16.23
CA THR A 169 1.52 5.70 15.00
C THR A 169 2.44 4.53 15.33
N LEU A 170 2.09 3.35 14.82
CA LEU A 170 2.86 2.12 14.97
C LEU A 170 3.26 1.63 13.57
N ALA A 171 4.54 1.37 13.35
CA ALA A 171 5.06 0.91 12.08
C ALA A 171 4.77 -0.59 11.88
N VAL A 172 4.29 -0.96 10.69
CA VAL A 172 4.16 -2.35 10.26
C VAL A 172 5.31 -2.65 9.31
N ILE A 173 6.29 -3.39 9.81
CA ILE A 173 7.50 -3.76 9.09
C ILE A 173 7.38 -5.21 8.62
N ILE A 174 7.70 -5.44 7.36
CA ILE A 174 7.80 -6.77 6.75
C ILE A 174 9.24 -7.01 6.28
N ASN A 175 9.55 -8.27 5.97
CA ASN A 175 10.83 -8.59 5.34
C ASN A 175 10.74 -8.13 3.88
N GLY A 176 11.72 -7.36 3.44
CA GLY A 176 11.85 -6.97 2.04
C GLY A 176 12.40 -8.13 1.23
N ASN A 177 12.08 -8.12 -0.07
CA ASN A 177 12.65 -9.05 -1.03
C ASN A 177 13.95 -8.45 -1.60
N ASP A 178 14.86 -9.31 -2.06
CA ASP A 178 16.16 -8.91 -2.62
C ASP A 178 16.05 -8.02 -3.89
N GLU A 179 14.84 -7.84 -4.45
CA GLU A 179 14.57 -7.04 -5.64
C GLU A 179 14.51 -5.51 -5.40
N ASP A 180 14.44 -5.04 -4.14
CA ASP A 180 14.37 -3.61 -3.81
C ASP A 180 15.74 -2.87 -3.96
N GLY A 181 16.71 -3.44 -4.68
CA GLY A 181 17.92 -2.77 -5.19
C GLY A 181 18.92 -2.25 -4.14
N VAL A 182 18.65 -2.41 -2.84
CA VAL A 182 19.50 -1.94 -1.75
C VAL A 182 19.87 -3.11 -0.83
N GLY A 183 20.92 -3.83 -1.25
CA GLY A 183 21.88 -4.56 -0.41
C GLY A 183 21.38 -5.37 0.79
N GLY A 184 21.44 -6.70 0.65
CA GLY A 184 21.63 -7.65 1.74
C GLY A 184 20.39 -8.46 2.13
N ARG A 185 20.63 -9.72 2.52
CA ARG A 185 19.67 -10.79 2.90
C ARG A 185 18.71 -10.48 4.07
N ASN A 186 18.45 -9.21 4.39
CA ASN A 186 17.62 -8.74 5.52
C ASN A 186 17.13 -7.29 5.30
N SER A 187 16.76 -6.90 4.07
CA SER A 187 16.16 -5.57 3.86
C SER A 187 14.81 -5.51 4.61
N MET A 188 14.58 -4.48 5.43
CA MET A 188 13.28 -4.28 6.10
C MET A 188 12.46 -3.27 5.30
N ARG A 189 11.21 -3.64 4.97
CA ARG A 189 10.27 -2.78 4.23
C ARG A 189 9.17 -2.28 5.15
N LEU A 190 8.83 -0.99 5.04
CA LEU A 190 7.67 -0.41 5.69
C LEU A 190 6.45 -0.74 4.83
N TRP A 191 5.63 -1.70 5.26
CA TRP A 191 4.42 -2.08 4.52
C TRP A 191 3.29 -1.10 4.74
N GLY A 192 3.18 -0.58 5.96
CA GLY A 192 2.09 0.30 6.36
C GLY A 192 2.28 0.81 7.78
N LEU A 193 1.24 1.49 8.26
CA LEU A 193 1.15 2.04 9.61
C LEU A 193 -0.16 1.63 10.25
N VAL A 194 -0.16 1.40 11.55
CA VAL A 194 -1.38 1.44 12.36
C VAL A 194 -1.43 2.81 13.04
N VAL A 195 -2.48 3.58 12.74
CA VAL A 195 -2.60 4.97 13.18
C VAL A 195 -3.83 5.12 14.06
N GLY A 196 -3.62 5.55 15.31
CA GLY A 196 -4.64 5.98 16.24
C GLY A 196 -4.83 7.49 16.19
N HIS A 197 -6.07 7.97 16.10
CA HIS A 197 -6.45 9.38 16.20
C HIS A 197 -7.43 9.60 17.35
N HIS A 198 -7.21 10.66 18.13
CA HIS A 198 -8.11 11.08 19.20
C HIS A 198 -8.54 12.51 18.98
N THR A 199 -9.81 12.78 19.29
CA THR A 199 -10.43 14.10 19.17
C THR A 199 -10.08 15.04 20.33
N SER A 200 -9.36 14.55 21.33
CA SER A 200 -8.87 15.30 22.48
C SER A 200 -7.44 14.90 22.84
N VAL A 201 -6.84 15.59 23.81
CA VAL A 201 -5.49 15.28 24.31
C VAL A 201 -5.45 13.86 24.84
N ARG A 202 -4.48 13.06 24.38
CA ARG A 202 -4.30 11.67 24.82
C ARG A 202 -2.84 11.31 24.96
N CYS A 203 -2.48 10.78 26.12
CA CYS A 203 -1.16 10.22 26.37
C CYS A 203 -1.31 8.74 26.70
N VAL A 204 -0.62 7.88 25.94
CA VAL A 204 -0.56 6.44 26.19
C VAL A 204 0.73 6.13 26.93
N PRO A 205 0.67 5.51 28.13
CA PRO A 205 1.85 5.16 28.89
C PRO A 205 2.85 4.31 28.11
N PHE A 206 4.14 4.53 28.37
CA PHE A 206 5.21 3.81 27.70
C PHE A 206 5.07 2.27 27.75
N PRO A 207 4.70 1.62 28.88
CA PRO A 207 4.53 0.16 28.90
C PRO A 207 3.50 -0.35 27.89
N LEU A 208 2.40 0.38 27.71
CA LEU A 208 1.35 0.04 26.76
C LEU A 208 1.77 0.31 25.31
N ARG A 209 2.51 1.41 25.07
CA ARG A 209 3.13 1.68 23.75
C ARG A 209 4.10 0.57 23.34
N TYR A 210 4.94 0.12 24.27
CA TYR A 210 5.88 -0.98 24.05
C TYR A 210 5.16 -2.31 23.80
N ALA A 211 4.05 -2.58 24.51
CA ALA A 211 3.22 -3.75 24.27
C ALA A 211 2.55 -3.71 22.87
N CYS A 212 2.12 -2.53 22.41
CA CYS A 212 1.61 -2.34 21.05
C CYS A 212 2.69 -2.52 19.98
N GLU A 213 3.93 -2.09 20.26
CA GLU A 213 5.07 -2.34 19.36
C GLU A 213 5.30 -3.85 19.18
N PHE A 214 5.27 -4.61 20.27
CA PHE A 214 5.42 -6.07 20.22
C PHE A 214 4.27 -6.73 19.44
N LEU A 215 3.03 -6.25 19.62
CA LEU A 215 1.89 -6.65 18.80
C LEU A 215 2.15 -6.40 17.31
N MET A 216 2.70 -5.24 16.92
CA MET A 216 3.01 -4.95 15.51
C MET A 216 4.10 -5.85 14.93
N GLN A 217 5.07 -6.31 15.74
CA GLN A 217 6.05 -7.29 15.28
C GLN A 217 5.39 -8.63 14.93
N ALA A 218 4.44 -9.09 15.76
CA ALA A 218 3.67 -10.29 15.46
C ALA A 218 2.79 -10.12 14.21
N VAL A 219 2.16 -8.95 14.05
CA VAL A 219 1.39 -8.61 12.83
C VAL A 219 2.28 -8.65 11.58
N GLY A 220 3.48 -8.06 11.65
CA GLY A 220 4.43 -8.07 10.54
C GLY A 220 4.84 -9.49 10.14
N LEU A 221 5.04 -10.39 11.10
CA LEU A 221 5.35 -11.78 10.84
C LEU A 221 4.17 -12.53 10.18
N GLN A 222 2.95 -12.36 10.71
CA GLN A 222 1.76 -12.99 10.14
C GLN A 222 1.53 -12.48 8.70
N LEU A 223 1.67 -11.18 8.48
CA LEU A 223 1.55 -10.57 7.16
C LEU A 223 2.61 -11.10 6.18
N ASN A 224 3.86 -11.28 6.61
CA ASN A 224 4.88 -11.94 5.80
C ASN A 224 4.45 -13.34 5.36
N MET A 225 3.88 -14.13 6.27
CA MET A 225 3.39 -15.48 5.94
C MET A 225 2.26 -15.44 4.91
N GLU A 226 1.33 -14.49 5.03
CA GLU A 226 0.24 -14.30 4.05
C GLU A 226 0.77 -13.90 2.67
N LEU A 227 1.75 -12.99 2.62
CA LEU A 227 2.38 -12.57 1.36
C LEU A 227 3.16 -13.72 0.71
N GLN A 228 3.88 -14.53 1.49
CA GLN A 228 4.56 -15.73 0.99
C GLN A 228 3.58 -16.76 0.46
N LEU A 229 2.46 -17.00 1.15
CA LEU A 229 1.42 -17.90 0.68
C LEU A 229 0.81 -17.40 -0.63
N ALA A 230 0.54 -16.10 -0.75
CA ALA A 230 0.05 -15.49 -1.99
C ALA A 230 1.06 -15.67 -3.14
N SER A 231 2.35 -15.48 -2.88
CA SER A 231 3.43 -15.72 -3.85
C SER A 231 3.48 -17.18 -4.29
N GLN A 232 3.44 -18.13 -3.35
CA GLN A 232 3.44 -19.57 -3.68
C GLN A 232 2.22 -19.97 -4.52
N LEU A 233 1.05 -19.40 -4.21
CA LEU A 233 -0.15 -19.62 -5.02
C LEU A 233 -0.02 -19.03 -6.42
N ALA A 234 0.64 -17.87 -6.56
CA ALA A 234 0.96 -17.28 -7.85
C ALA A 234 1.94 -18.17 -8.65
N GLU A 235 3.04 -18.63 -8.05
CA GLU A 235 3.99 -19.56 -8.67
C GLU A 235 3.31 -20.86 -9.14
N LYS A 236 2.43 -21.43 -8.31
CA LYS A 236 1.64 -22.61 -8.68
C LYS A 236 0.73 -22.34 -9.88
N ARG A 237 0.15 -21.14 -9.98
CA ARG A 237 -0.61 -20.72 -11.17
C ARG A 237 0.30 -20.63 -12.39
N VAL A 238 1.48 -20.03 -12.27
CA VAL A 238 2.47 -19.94 -13.35
C VAL A 238 2.85 -21.34 -13.86
N LEU A 239 3.18 -22.29 -12.99
CA LEU A 239 3.48 -23.67 -13.40
C LEU A 239 2.31 -24.35 -14.12
N LYS A 240 1.08 -24.12 -13.66
CA LYS A 240 -0.13 -24.61 -14.33
C LYS A 240 -0.27 -23.99 -15.73
N THR A 241 -0.05 -22.69 -15.85
CA THR A 241 -0.06 -21.97 -17.13
C THR A 241 1.04 -22.46 -18.08
N GLN A 242 2.26 -22.72 -17.60
CA GLN A 242 3.34 -23.30 -18.40
C GLN A 242 2.99 -24.70 -18.92
N THR A 243 2.43 -25.54 -18.05
CA THR A 243 1.95 -26.87 -18.46
C THR A 243 0.90 -26.76 -19.56
N LEU A 244 -0.02 -25.80 -19.40
CA LEU A 244 -1.07 -25.52 -20.37
C LEU A 244 -0.51 -25.07 -21.73
N LEU A 245 0.50 -24.20 -21.72
CA LEU A 245 1.21 -23.74 -22.91
C LEU A 245 1.89 -24.90 -23.65
N CYS A 246 2.59 -25.78 -22.94
CA CYS A 246 3.20 -26.96 -23.55
C CYS A 246 2.17 -27.84 -24.25
N ASP A 247 1.02 -28.08 -23.62
CA ASP A 247 -0.09 -28.85 -24.20
C ASP A 247 -0.67 -28.16 -25.46
N MET A 248 -0.76 -26.84 -25.46
CA MET A 248 -1.20 -26.05 -26.60
C MET A 248 -0.20 -26.07 -27.76
N LEU A 249 1.10 -26.06 -27.48
CA LEU A 249 2.16 -26.12 -28.50
C LEU A 249 2.22 -27.47 -29.23
N LEU A 250 1.71 -28.55 -28.61
CA LEU A 250 1.62 -29.87 -29.22
C LEU A 250 0.43 -30.03 -30.18
N ARG A 251 -0.38 -28.98 -30.38
CA ARG A 251 -1.54 -29.02 -31.29
C ARG A 251 -1.11 -28.94 -32.76
N ASP A 252 -1.83 -29.66 -33.62
CA ASP A 252 -1.54 -29.75 -35.06
C ASP A 252 -1.72 -28.43 -35.83
N SER A 253 -2.46 -27.46 -35.27
CA SER A 253 -2.73 -26.17 -35.90
C SER A 253 -2.56 -25.01 -34.91
N PRO A 254 -1.91 -23.90 -35.30
CA PRO A 254 -1.82 -22.67 -34.50
C PRO A 254 -3.18 -22.08 -34.12
N THR A 255 -4.22 -22.30 -34.94
CA THR A 255 -5.59 -21.86 -34.61
C THR A 255 -6.17 -22.62 -33.42
N GLY A 256 -5.64 -23.82 -33.13
CA GLY A 256 -6.05 -24.66 -32.02
C GLY A 256 -5.90 -23.97 -30.68
N ILE A 257 -4.98 -23.02 -30.54
CA ILE A 257 -4.77 -22.27 -29.28
C ILE A 257 -5.99 -21.36 -28.95
N VAL A 258 -6.78 -20.98 -29.98
CA VAL A 258 -8.04 -20.23 -29.81
C VAL A 258 -9.25 -21.15 -29.87
N THR A 259 -9.27 -22.13 -30.78
CA THR A 259 -10.48 -22.91 -31.10
C THR A 259 -10.71 -24.13 -30.21
N GLN A 260 -9.70 -24.61 -29.49
CA GLN A 260 -9.80 -25.78 -28.61
C GLN A 260 -9.74 -25.38 -27.14
N SER A 261 -10.38 -26.17 -26.28
CA SER A 261 -10.33 -26.03 -24.83
C SER A 261 -9.27 -26.96 -24.25
N PRO A 262 -8.43 -26.51 -23.31
CA PRO A 262 -8.29 -25.13 -22.82
C PRO A 262 -7.71 -24.18 -23.91
N SER A 263 -8.09 -22.91 -23.86
CA SER A 263 -7.75 -21.87 -24.85
C SER A 263 -6.81 -20.80 -24.27
N ILE A 264 -6.32 -19.88 -25.10
CA ILE A 264 -5.49 -18.75 -24.62
C ILE A 264 -6.13 -17.87 -23.54
N MET A 265 -7.46 -17.86 -23.43
CA MET A 265 -8.13 -17.13 -22.34
C MET A 265 -7.94 -17.79 -20.97
N ASP A 266 -7.60 -19.09 -20.93
CA ASP A 266 -7.32 -19.81 -19.69
C ASP A 266 -5.91 -19.54 -19.14
N LEU A 267 -5.05 -18.92 -19.95
CA LEU A 267 -3.67 -18.57 -19.56
C LEU A 267 -3.63 -17.31 -18.69
N VAL A 268 -4.43 -16.30 -19.07
CA VAL A 268 -4.44 -14.98 -18.46
C VAL A 268 -5.88 -14.56 -18.26
N LYS A 269 -6.24 -14.09 -17.05
CA LYS A 269 -7.57 -13.51 -16.80
C LYS A 269 -7.81 -12.34 -17.76
N CYS A 270 -8.76 -12.50 -18.66
CA CYS A 270 -9.12 -11.55 -19.70
C CYS A 270 -10.60 -11.72 -20.09
N ASP A 271 -11.15 -10.73 -20.77
CA ASP A 271 -12.53 -10.77 -21.26
C ASP A 271 -12.60 -11.27 -22.72
N GLY A 272 -11.48 -11.19 -23.43
CA GLY A 272 -11.32 -11.81 -24.74
C GLY A 272 -9.86 -11.94 -25.13
N ALA A 273 -9.63 -12.72 -26.16
CA ALA A 273 -8.32 -12.97 -26.72
C ALA A 273 -8.40 -13.26 -28.21
N ALA A 274 -7.32 -13.00 -28.94
CA ALA A 274 -7.30 -13.24 -30.38
C ALA A 274 -5.91 -13.60 -30.90
N LEU A 275 -5.91 -14.39 -31.98
CA LEU A 275 -4.74 -14.71 -32.77
C LEU A 275 -4.87 -14.06 -34.16
N TYR A 276 -3.90 -13.25 -34.53
CA TYR A 276 -3.73 -12.78 -35.89
C TYR A 276 -2.53 -13.50 -36.50
N HIS A 277 -2.77 -14.43 -37.43
CA HIS A 277 -1.72 -15.28 -37.99
C HIS A 277 -1.93 -15.45 -39.50
N GLN A 278 -0.89 -15.17 -40.29
CA GLN A 278 -0.91 -15.27 -41.75
C GLN A 278 -2.10 -14.54 -42.41
N GLY A 279 -2.45 -13.36 -41.87
CA GLY A 279 -3.57 -12.55 -42.37
C GLY A 279 -4.97 -13.07 -42.00
N ARG A 280 -5.07 -14.14 -41.19
CA ARG A 280 -6.33 -14.63 -40.64
C ARG A 280 -6.49 -14.18 -39.20
N TYR A 281 -7.70 -13.76 -38.87
CA TYR A 281 -8.08 -13.33 -37.53
C TYR A 281 -8.98 -14.38 -36.87
N SER A 282 -8.54 -14.93 -35.73
CA SER A 282 -9.33 -15.84 -34.89
C SER A 282 -9.52 -15.20 -33.52
N SER A 283 -10.76 -15.01 -33.09
CA SER A 283 -11.07 -14.36 -31.80
C SER A 283 -11.94 -15.22 -30.89
N LEU A 284 -11.85 -14.94 -29.59
CA LEU A 284 -12.65 -15.56 -28.55
C LEU A 284 -13.00 -14.49 -27.49
N GLY A 285 -14.26 -14.46 -27.05
CA GLY A 285 -14.72 -13.48 -26.05
C GLY A 285 -14.88 -12.06 -26.59
N VAL A 286 -14.67 -11.07 -25.72
CA VAL A 286 -14.81 -9.63 -26.05
C VAL A 286 -13.55 -9.15 -26.76
N THR A 287 -13.66 -8.88 -28.06
CA THR A 287 -12.52 -8.52 -28.91
C THR A 287 -12.88 -7.39 -29.87
N PRO A 288 -11.90 -6.60 -30.33
CA PRO A 288 -12.12 -5.67 -31.44
C PRO A 288 -12.49 -6.41 -32.74
N THR A 289 -13.13 -5.71 -33.67
CA THR A 289 -13.39 -6.24 -35.01
C THR A 289 -12.10 -6.47 -35.80
N GLU A 290 -12.14 -7.29 -36.85
CA GLU A 290 -10.97 -7.55 -37.70
C GLU A 290 -10.36 -6.25 -38.29
N ALA A 291 -11.21 -5.29 -38.67
CA ALA A 291 -10.74 -4.00 -39.17
C ALA A 291 -10.01 -3.19 -38.08
N GLN A 292 -10.54 -3.19 -36.85
CA GLN A 292 -9.91 -2.54 -35.70
C GLN A 292 -8.59 -3.22 -35.31
N ILE A 293 -8.51 -4.55 -35.36
CA ILE A 293 -7.26 -5.27 -35.10
C ILE A 293 -6.18 -4.94 -36.12
N LYS A 294 -6.53 -4.84 -37.40
CA LYS A 294 -5.57 -4.42 -38.44
C LYS A 294 -5.03 -3.03 -38.16
N ASP A 295 -5.89 -2.11 -37.71
CA ASP A 295 -5.48 -0.77 -37.31
C ASP A 295 -4.54 -0.77 -36.08
N ILE A 296 -4.87 -1.55 -35.06
CA ILE A 296 -4.01 -1.75 -33.87
C ILE A 296 -2.65 -2.35 -34.26
N VAL A 297 -2.62 -3.35 -35.14
CA VAL A 297 -1.37 -3.96 -35.64
C VAL A 297 -0.51 -2.92 -36.37
N ASN A 298 -1.12 -2.07 -37.21
CA ASN A 298 -0.38 -1.00 -37.89
C ASN A 298 0.23 0.00 -36.89
N TRP A 299 -0.54 0.38 -35.86
CA TRP A 299 -0.03 1.24 -34.79
C TRP A 299 1.12 0.59 -34.01
N LEU A 300 0.99 -0.69 -33.63
CA LEU A 300 2.04 -1.46 -32.96
C LEU A 300 3.32 -1.53 -33.79
N LEU A 301 3.22 -1.80 -35.09
CA LEU A 301 4.38 -1.86 -35.97
C LEU A 301 5.05 -0.49 -36.17
N ALA A 302 4.26 0.58 -36.20
CA ALA A 302 4.78 1.94 -36.40
C ALA A 302 5.50 2.52 -35.17
N PHE A 303 5.01 2.23 -33.95
CA PHE A 303 5.50 2.86 -32.72
C PHE A 303 6.17 1.88 -31.74
N HIS A 304 5.96 0.57 -31.89
CA HIS A 304 6.42 -0.48 -30.97
C HIS A 304 7.04 -1.69 -31.70
N GLY A 305 7.51 -1.51 -32.95
CA GLY A 305 8.03 -2.61 -33.78
C GLY A 305 9.32 -3.26 -33.26
N ASP A 306 10.10 -2.54 -32.44
CA ASP A 306 11.36 -3.02 -31.86
C ASP A 306 11.18 -3.79 -30.54
N SER A 307 9.94 -3.92 -30.05
CA SER A 307 9.59 -4.66 -28.83
C SER A 307 9.17 -6.10 -29.13
N THR A 308 9.19 -6.97 -28.11
CA THR A 308 8.61 -8.33 -28.17
C THR A 308 7.10 -8.35 -27.89
N GLY A 309 6.53 -7.21 -27.50
CA GLY A 309 5.14 -7.05 -27.15
C GLY A 309 4.84 -5.74 -26.43
N LEU A 310 3.62 -5.61 -25.92
CA LEU A 310 3.17 -4.47 -25.12
C LEU A 310 2.09 -4.94 -24.15
N SER A 311 2.10 -4.44 -22.92
CA SER A 311 0.97 -4.52 -22.00
C SER A 311 0.57 -3.13 -21.53
N THR A 312 -0.74 -2.85 -21.55
CA THR A 312 -1.31 -1.60 -21.06
C THR A 312 -2.70 -1.85 -20.50
N ASP A 313 -3.06 -1.13 -19.43
CA ASP A 313 -4.41 -1.11 -18.88
C ASP A 313 -5.30 -0.02 -19.53
N SER A 314 -4.71 0.87 -20.34
CA SER A 314 -5.42 1.83 -21.19
C SER A 314 -4.72 2.02 -22.53
N LEU A 315 -5.36 1.56 -23.61
CA LEU A 315 -4.93 1.83 -24.98
C LEU A 315 -4.89 3.34 -25.28
N GLY A 316 -5.81 4.12 -24.68
CA GLY A 316 -5.83 5.58 -24.84
C GLY A 316 -4.59 6.24 -24.25
N ASP A 317 -4.25 5.92 -22.99
CA ASP A 317 -3.06 6.48 -22.33
C ASP A 317 -1.75 5.94 -22.94
N ALA A 318 -1.77 4.73 -23.52
CA ALA A 318 -0.66 4.20 -24.31
C ALA A 318 -0.45 4.92 -25.65
N GLY A 319 -1.37 5.81 -26.05
CA GLY A 319 -1.26 6.63 -27.25
C GLY A 319 -1.86 6.01 -28.51
N TYR A 320 -2.69 4.97 -28.41
CA TYR A 320 -3.42 4.43 -29.56
C TYR A 320 -4.57 5.38 -29.97
N PRO A 321 -4.54 5.99 -31.17
CA PRO A 321 -5.52 7.02 -31.55
C PRO A 321 -6.95 6.50 -31.68
N GLY A 322 -7.13 5.23 -32.05
CA GLY A 322 -8.44 4.60 -32.24
C GLY A 322 -9.13 4.15 -30.95
N ALA A 323 -8.51 4.33 -29.78
CA ALA A 323 -8.99 3.78 -28.50
C ALA A 323 -10.44 4.18 -28.17
N ALA A 324 -10.83 5.43 -28.45
CA ALA A 324 -12.19 5.91 -28.18
C ALA A 324 -13.27 5.13 -28.97
N THR A 325 -12.94 4.56 -30.13
CA THR A 325 -13.88 3.77 -30.94
C THR A 325 -14.07 2.35 -30.44
N LEU A 326 -13.14 1.83 -29.64
CA LEU A 326 -13.25 0.53 -28.98
C LEU A 326 -14.22 0.59 -27.78
N GLY A 327 -14.36 1.77 -27.18
CA GLY A 327 -15.25 2.03 -26.05
C GLY A 327 -14.90 1.23 -24.80
N ASP A 328 -15.88 1.04 -23.92
CA ASP A 328 -15.71 0.36 -22.64
C ASP A 328 -15.51 -1.16 -22.79
N ALA A 329 -15.72 -1.73 -23.97
CA ALA A 329 -15.55 -3.16 -24.21
C ALA A 329 -14.08 -3.58 -24.29
N VAL A 330 -13.18 -2.71 -24.76
CA VAL A 330 -11.74 -3.01 -24.88
C VAL A 330 -10.93 -1.77 -24.49
N CYS A 331 -10.42 -1.77 -23.26
CA CYS A 331 -9.58 -0.69 -22.73
C CYS A 331 -8.15 -1.15 -22.51
N GLY A 332 -7.97 -2.31 -21.88
CA GLY A 332 -6.67 -2.91 -21.65
C GLY A 332 -6.30 -3.92 -22.74
N MET A 333 -5.03 -3.96 -23.07
CA MET A 333 -4.47 -4.91 -24.03
C MET A 333 -3.12 -5.43 -23.56
N ALA A 334 -2.91 -6.73 -23.69
CA ALA A 334 -1.60 -7.34 -23.71
C ALA A 334 -1.40 -8.01 -25.07
N VAL A 335 -0.24 -7.81 -25.69
CA VAL A 335 0.12 -8.39 -26.99
C VAL A 335 1.50 -9.00 -26.92
N ALA A 336 1.63 -10.21 -27.47
CA ALA A 336 2.90 -10.89 -27.69
C ALA A 336 3.14 -11.07 -29.19
N TYR A 337 4.35 -10.73 -29.65
CA TYR A 337 4.72 -10.87 -31.05
C TYR A 337 5.29 -12.26 -31.27
N ILE A 338 4.65 -13.04 -32.15
CA ILE A 338 5.15 -14.36 -32.53
C ILE A 338 6.19 -14.18 -33.64
N THR A 339 5.84 -13.35 -34.63
CA THR A 339 6.73 -12.89 -35.70
C THR A 339 6.44 -11.40 -35.95
N SER A 340 7.13 -10.77 -36.90
CA SER A 340 6.81 -9.40 -37.31
C SER A 340 5.43 -9.27 -37.99
N ARG A 341 4.72 -10.37 -38.24
CA ARG A 341 3.41 -10.40 -38.92
C ARG A 341 2.33 -11.13 -38.13
N ASP A 342 2.70 -11.84 -37.07
CA ASP A 342 1.82 -12.72 -36.32
C ASP A 342 1.79 -12.32 -34.85
N PHE A 343 0.59 -12.16 -34.29
CA PHE A 343 0.36 -11.53 -33.00
C PHE A 343 -0.65 -12.33 -32.17
N LEU A 344 -0.39 -12.41 -30.88
CA LEU A 344 -1.31 -12.96 -29.89
C LEU A 344 -1.78 -11.84 -28.97
N PHE A 345 -3.10 -11.69 -28.81
CA PHE A 345 -3.71 -10.61 -28.05
C PHE A 345 -4.56 -11.14 -26.90
N TRP A 346 -4.55 -10.41 -25.79
CA TRP A 346 -5.52 -10.48 -24.72
C TRP A 346 -6.10 -9.10 -24.46
N PHE A 347 -7.40 -9.06 -24.21
CA PHE A 347 -8.17 -7.82 -24.02
C PHE A 347 -8.90 -7.84 -22.69
N ARG A 348 -8.99 -6.67 -22.07
CA ARG A 348 -9.82 -6.43 -20.90
C ARG A 348 -10.70 -5.22 -21.12
N SER A 349 -11.95 -5.36 -20.70
CA SER A 349 -12.95 -4.31 -20.71
C SER A 349 -12.63 -3.25 -19.66
N HIS A 350 -13.26 -2.10 -19.78
CA HIS A 350 -13.27 -1.10 -18.74
C HIS A 350 -13.79 -1.72 -17.44
N THR A 351 -13.04 -1.54 -16.36
CA THR A 351 -13.53 -1.81 -15.02
C THR A 351 -13.63 -0.47 -14.31
N ALA A 352 -14.83 -0.10 -13.86
CA ALA A 352 -15.02 1.10 -13.07
C ALA A 352 -14.21 0.96 -11.77
N LYS A 353 -13.09 1.67 -11.69
CA LYS A 353 -12.30 1.80 -10.47
C LYS A 353 -12.54 3.19 -9.92
N GLU A 354 -13.30 3.23 -8.83
CA GLU A 354 -13.53 4.45 -8.06
C GLU A 354 -12.45 4.56 -6.99
N ILE A 355 -11.59 5.56 -7.11
CA ILE A 355 -10.61 5.89 -6.07
C ILE A 355 -11.19 7.06 -5.27
N LYS A 356 -11.40 6.84 -3.97
CA LYS A 356 -11.85 7.89 -3.06
C LYS A 356 -10.63 8.55 -2.43
N TRP A 357 -10.34 9.79 -2.81
CA TRP A 357 -9.22 10.54 -2.23
C TRP A 357 -9.66 11.33 -0.99
N GLY A 358 -8.88 11.26 0.08
CA GLY A 358 -9.05 12.07 1.30
C GLY A 358 -8.58 13.51 1.10
N GLY A 359 -9.31 14.29 0.29
CA GLY A 359 -8.97 15.66 -0.07
C GLY A 359 -8.32 15.77 -1.46
N ALA A 360 -6.99 15.83 -1.53
CA ALA A 360 -6.25 15.95 -2.78
C ALA A 360 -5.85 14.58 -3.37
N LYS A 361 -5.83 14.51 -4.70
CA LYS A 361 -5.38 13.37 -5.50
C LYS A 361 -3.85 13.23 -5.45
N HIS A 362 -3.34 12.02 -5.68
CA HIS A 362 -1.92 11.81 -5.88
C HIS A 362 -1.53 12.04 -7.35
N HIS A 363 -0.49 12.82 -7.60
CA HIS A 363 0.16 12.90 -8.90
C HIS A 363 1.56 12.27 -8.82
N PRO A 364 1.92 11.30 -9.68
CA PRO A 364 3.23 10.62 -9.61
C PRO A 364 4.45 11.54 -9.79
N GLN A 365 4.25 12.73 -10.35
CA GLN A 365 5.31 13.74 -10.52
C GLN A 365 5.54 14.59 -9.26
N ASP A 366 4.60 14.56 -8.30
CA ASP A 366 4.75 15.27 -7.05
C ASP A 366 5.89 14.65 -6.23
N LYS A 367 6.81 15.51 -5.80
CA LYS A 367 7.94 15.14 -4.94
C LYS A 367 7.90 15.94 -3.66
N ASP A 368 8.51 15.38 -2.61
CA ASP A 368 8.70 16.09 -1.35
C ASP A 368 9.52 17.37 -1.59
N ASP A 369 8.94 18.52 -1.24
CA ASP A 369 9.59 19.83 -1.32
C ASP A 369 9.69 20.44 0.08
N GLY A 370 10.92 20.53 0.60
CA GLY A 370 11.22 21.11 1.91
C GLY A 370 10.89 22.60 2.03
N LEU A 371 10.66 23.30 0.91
CA LEU A 371 10.24 24.71 0.90
C LEU A 371 8.70 24.86 0.88
N LYS A 372 7.97 23.85 0.38
CA LYS A 372 6.51 23.87 0.22
C LYS A 372 5.83 23.12 1.37
N MET A 373 5.94 23.66 2.57
CA MET A 373 5.48 23.02 3.81
C MET A 373 4.13 23.54 4.32
N HIS A 374 3.10 23.51 3.46
CA HIS A 374 1.72 23.85 3.85
C HIS A 374 0.81 22.62 3.73
N PRO A 375 0.21 22.14 4.84
CA PRO A 375 -0.69 21.00 4.77
C PRO A 375 -2.02 21.40 4.13
N ARG A 376 -2.74 20.41 3.60
CA ARG A 376 -4.09 20.61 3.06
C ARG A 376 -5.07 21.05 4.15
N TYR A 377 -6.05 21.85 3.76
CA TYR A 377 -7.13 22.33 4.63
C TYR A 377 -8.36 21.42 4.67
N SER A 378 -8.58 20.61 3.63
CA SER A 378 -9.77 19.77 3.49
C SER A 378 -9.38 18.30 3.33
N PHE A 379 -10.14 17.45 4.02
CA PHE A 379 -10.08 15.98 3.95
C PHE A 379 -11.37 15.38 3.43
N LYS A 380 -12.27 16.21 2.87
CA LYS A 380 -13.52 15.73 2.27
C LYS A 380 -13.20 14.75 1.15
N ALA A 381 -13.88 13.60 1.17
CA ALA A 381 -13.72 12.59 0.15
C ALA A 381 -14.05 13.16 -1.23
N SER A 382 -13.12 13.05 -2.17
CA SER A 382 -13.36 13.35 -3.59
C SER A 382 -13.25 12.07 -4.39
N LEU A 383 -14.26 11.77 -5.18
CA LEU A 383 -14.28 10.59 -6.05
C LEU A 383 -13.48 10.87 -7.32
N GLU A 384 -12.52 10.02 -7.60
CA GLU A 384 -11.92 9.90 -8.92
C GLU A 384 -12.48 8.66 -9.61
N VAL A 385 -13.26 8.89 -10.65
CA VAL A 385 -13.70 7.84 -11.56
C VAL A 385 -12.63 7.73 -12.64
N VAL A 386 -11.80 6.69 -12.53
CA VAL A 386 -10.83 6.37 -13.57
C VAL A 386 -11.60 5.82 -14.76
N LYS A 387 -11.68 6.59 -15.85
CA LYS A 387 -12.39 6.18 -17.08
C LYS A 387 -11.42 5.46 -18.03
N SER A 388 -11.96 4.56 -18.84
CA SER A 388 -11.25 3.92 -19.96
C SER A 388 -9.95 3.19 -19.56
N ARG A 389 -9.98 2.55 -18.38
CA ARG A 389 -8.94 1.65 -17.87
C ARG A 389 -9.51 0.29 -17.49
N SER A 390 -8.76 -0.76 -17.74
CA SER A 390 -9.04 -2.11 -17.27
C SER A 390 -8.38 -2.38 -15.93
N LEU A 391 -8.58 -3.59 -15.38
CA LEU A 391 -7.67 -4.10 -14.35
C LEU A 391 -6.24 -4.21 -14.90
N PRO A 392 -5.21 -3.88 -14.11
CA PRO A 392 -3.81 -3.95 -14.53
C PRO A 392 -3.38 -5.39 -14.78
N TRP A 393 -2.48 -5.59 -15.74
CA TRP A 393 -1.86 -6.88 -15.99
C TRP A 393 -0.86 -7.18 -14.87
N GLU A 394 -1.04 -8.32 -14.20
CA GLU A 394 -0.10 -8.80 -13.17
C GLU A 394 1.17 -9.32 -13.87
N ASN A 395 2.34 -9.12 -13.25
CA ASN A 395 3.64 -9.58 -13.77
C ASN A 395 3.80 -11.09 -13.74
#